data_AF-A0A0F9VIR9-F1
#
_entry.id   AF-A0A0F9VIR9-F1
#
_cell.length_a   1.000
_cell.length_b   1.000
_cell.length_c   1.000
_cell.angle_alpha   90.00
_cell.angle_beta   90.00
_cell.angle_gamma   90.00
#
_symmetry.space_group_name_H-M   'P 1'
#
loop_
_entity.id
_entity.type
_entity.pdbx_description
1 polymer ?
#
loop_
_entity_poly.entity_id
_entity_poly.type
_entity_poly.pdbx_seq_one_letter_code
_entity_poly.pdbx_strand_id
1 'polypeptide(L)'
;MTEPQKMTETRPQLPSFAMLDITLDVTTERVDSLEIDMLILAQEGDMRGMRDTIAHFVVDKKGVYVEPEIAQRMVGKMTIGQLKVESANLVGYLRDDAAPKETEKDSGSLSPTD
;
A
#
# COMPACT_ATOMS: atom_id res chain seq x y z
N MET A 1 -45.56 16.87 -4.11
CA MET A 1 -44.41 17.13 -3.22
C MET A 1 -43.34 16.15 -3.64
N THR A 2 -42.21 16.61 -4.18
CA THR A 2 -41.14 15.73 -4.66
C THR A 2 -39.86 16.17 -3.95
N GLU A 3 -39.34 15.32 -3.06
CA GLU A 3 -38.09 15.57 -2.35
C GLU A 3 -36.88 15.49 -3.30
N PRO A 4 -35.86 16.35 -3.16
CA PRO A 4 -34.65 16.28 -3.95
C PRO A 4 -33.77 15.09 -3.53
N GLN A 5 -33.32 14.31 -4.51
CA GLN A 5 -32.46 13.14 -4.32
C GLN A 5 -31.10 13.54 -3.73
N LYS A 6 -30.69 12.86 -2.66
CA LYS A 6 -29.32 12.88 -2.13
C LYS A 6 -28.35 12.39 -3.21
N MET A 7 -27.48 13.27 -3.68
CA MET A 7 -26.26 12.86 -4.40
C MET A 7 -25.39 12.08 -3.43
N THR A 8 -25.32 10.76 -3.61
CA THR A 8 -24.35 9.91 -2.93
C THR A 8 -23.06 10.02 -3.72
N GLU A 9 -22.10 10.79 -3.18
CA GLU A 9 -20.73 10.79 -3.70
C GLU A 9 -20.21 9.36 -3.70
N THR A 10 -20.00 8.82 -4.90
CA THR A 10 -19.42 7.50 -5.08
C THR A 10 -17.94 7.64 -4.82
N ARG A 11 -17.52 7.35 -3.59
CA ARG A 11 -16.09 7.18 -3.30
C ARG A 11 -15.56 6.07 -4.21
N PRO A 12 -14.43 6.26 -4.92
CA PRO A 12 -13.86 5.22 -5.74
C PRO A 12 -13.54 4.02 -4.85
N GLN A 13 -14.24 2.92 -5.06
CA GLN A 13 -13.91 1.64 -4.45
C GLN A 13 -12.85 0.99 -5.33
N LEU A 14 -11.68 0.70 -4.75
CA LEU A 14 -10.67 -0.11 -5.42
C LEU A 14 -11.27 -1.51 -5.66
N PRO A 15 -11.06 -2.12 -6.84
CA PRO A 15 -11.60 -3.43 -7.14
C PRO A 15 -11.06 -4.48 -6.16
N SER A 16 -11.98 -5.29 -5.61
CA SER A 16 -11.66 -6.44 -4.77
C SER A 16 -10.85 -7.49 -5.54
N PHE A 17 -9.74 -7.94 -4.96
CA PHE A 17 -8.73 -8.87 -5.49
C PHE A 17 -9.19 -10.34 -5.64
N ALA A 18 -10.49 -10.59 -5.80
CA ALA A 18 -11.12 -11.91 -5.67
C ALA A 18 -10.67 -13.02 -6.68
N MET A 19 -9.68 -12.78 -7.55
CA MET A 19 -9.13 -13.83 -8.44
C MET A 19 -7.79 -14.43 -7.97
N LEU A 20 -7.13 -13.82 -6.98
CA LEU A 20 -5.95 -14.37 -6.31
C LEU A 20 -6.14 -14.17 -4.81
N ASP A 21 -6.20 -15.25 -4.03
CA ASP A 21 -6.33 -15.23 -2.55
C ASP A 21 -5.07 -14.62 -1.88
N ILE A 22 -4.76 -13.36 -2.16
CA ILE A 22 -3.58 -12.63 -1.67
C ILE A 22 -4.09 -11.37 -0.98
N THR A 23 -3.67 -11.17 0.26
CA THR A 23 -3.91 -9.95 1.03
C THR A 23 -2.55 -9.34 1.36
N LEU A 24 -2.42 -8.01 1.23
CA LEU A 24 -1.21 -7.29 1.61
C LEU A 24 -1.42 -6.63 2.97
N ASP A 25 -0.49 -6.84 3.90
CA ASP A 25 -0.49 -6.20 5.20
C ASP A 25 0.81 -5.42 5.41
N VAL A 26 0.68 -4.09 5.46
CA VAL A 26 1.81 -3.16 5.55
C VAL A 26 1.87 -2.61 6.97
N THR A 27 2.74 -3.22 7.78
CA THR A 27 3.01 -2.80 9.16
C THR A 27 4.39 -2.16 9.24
N THR A 28 4.61 -1.27 10.21
CA THR A 28 5.90 -0.61 10.42
C THR A 28 7.04 -1.61 10.58
N GLU A 29 6.85 -2.67 11.38
CA GLU A 29 7.85 -3.73 11.56
C GLU A 29 8.22 -4.41 10.23
N ARG A 30 7.23 -4.60 9.35
CA ARG A 30 7.46 -5.25 8.06
C ARG A 30 8.18 -4.32 7.10
N VAL A 31 7.85 -3.03 7.10
CA VAL A 31 8.57 -1.99 6.34
C VAL A 31 10.02 -1.89 6.80
N ASP A 32 10.28 -1.88 8.10
CA ASP A 32 11.64 -1.82 8.66
C ASP A 32 12.48 -3.06 8.30
N SER A 33 11.82 -4.20 8.11
CA SER A 33 12.47 -5.44 7.66
C SER A 33 12.61 -5.58 6.14
N LEU A 34 12.09 -4.63 5.35
CA LEU A 34 12.20 -4.66 3.90
C LEU A 34 13.61 -4.26 3.46
N GLU A 35 14.24 -5.07 2.61
CA GLU A 35 15.55 -4.72 2.07
C GLU A 35 15.43 -3.52 1.10
N ILE A 36 16.28 -2.51 1.29
CA ILE A 36 16.28 -1.29 0.48
C ILE A 36 16.47 -1.62 -1.01
N ASP A 37 17.30 -2.61 -1.34
CA ASP A 37 17.54 -3.04 -2.72
C ASP A 37 16.26 -3.55 -3.40
N MET A 38 15.37 -4.22 -2.67
CA MET A 38 14.07 -4.65 -3.20
C MET A 38 13.22 -3.44 -3.60
N LEU A 39 13.21 -2.41 -2.74
CA LEU A 39 12.47 -1.17 -3.00
C LEU A 39 13.05 -0.39 -4.19
N ILE A 40 14.38 -0.33 -4.33
CA ILE A 40 15.05 0.29 -5.47
C ILE A 40 14.66 -0.44 -6.76
N LEU A 41 14.81 -1.76 -6.79
CA LEU A 41 14.47 -2.57 -7.97
C LEU A 41 13.00 -2.44 -8.36
N ALA A 42 12.08 -2.43 -7.39
CA ALA A 42 10.67 -2.19 -7.64
C ALA A 42 10.41 -0.80 -8.26
N GLN A 43 11.11 0.24 -7.80
CA GLN A 43 11.02 1.59 -8.34
C GLN A 43 11.61 1.72 -9.75
N GLU A 44 12.70 1.01 -10.04
CA GLU A 44 13.35 0.98 -11.36
C GLU A 44 12.55 0.19 -12.41
N GLY A 45 11.49 -0.50 -12.00
CA GLY A 45 10.65 -1.26 -12.90
C GLY A 45 11.07 -2.72 -13.06
N ASP A 46 12.02 -3.22 -12.24
CA ASP A 46 12.49 -4.58 -12.32
C ASP A 46 11.42 -5.57 -11.86
N MET A 47 11.12 -6.56 -12.70
CA MET A 47 10.04 -7.51 -12.46
C MET A 47 10.29 -8.39 -11.23
N ARG A 48 11.55 -8.71 -10.92
CA ARG A 48 11.88 -9.49 -9.73
C ARG A 48 11.76 -8.63 -8.49
N GLY A 49 12.30 -7.41 -8.53
CA GLY A 49 12.15 -6.40 -7.48
C GLY A 49 10.69 -6.15 -7.12
N MET A 50 9.83 -5.92 -8.13
CA MET A 50 8.38 -5.76 -7.92
C MET A 50 7.76 -6.98 -7.24
N ARG A 51 8.06 -8.18 -7.75
CA ARG A 51 7.48 -9.42 -7.23
C ARG A 51 7.92 -9.66 -5.79
N ASP A 52 9.20 -9.51 -5.53
CA ASP A 52 9.80 -9.81 -4.23
C ASP A 52 9.33 -8.78 -3.20
N THR A 53 9.23 -7.50 -3.58
CA THR A 53 8.67 -6.44 -2.73
C THR A 53 7.23 -6.72 -2.36
N ILE A 54 6.35 -7.06 -3.32
CA ILE A 54 4.96 -7.41 -3.01
C ILE A 54 4.89 -8.66 -2.14
N ALA A 55 5.66 -9.71 -2.47
CA ALA A 55 5.69 -10.96 -1.74
C ALA A 55 6.05 -10.76 -0.25
N HIS A 56 6.89 -9.77 0.06
CA HIS A 56 7.27 -9.44 1.43
C HIS A 56 6.08 -9.07 2.32
N PHE A 57 5.02 -8.48 1.75
CA PHE A 57 3.84 -8.01 2.48
C PHE A 57 2.64 -8.95 2.40
N VAL A 58 2.77 -10.12 1.79
CA VAL A 58 1.65 -11.05 1.63
C VAL A 58 1.30 -11.74 2.96
N VAL A 59 0.02 -11.69 3.33
CA VAL A 59 -0.57 -12.45 4.43
C VAL A 59 -1.64 -13.43 3.94
N ASP A 60 -1.86 -14.48 4.72
CA ASP A 60 -2.91 -15.46 4.49
C ASP A 60 -4.29 -14.99 5.01
N LYS A 61 -5.31 -15.85 4.90
CA LYS A 61 -6.69 -15.56 5.33
C LYS A 61 -6.84 -15.32 6.84
N LYS A 62 -5.81 -15.63 7.64
CA LYS A 62 -5.76 -15.41 9.08
C LYS A 62 -4.93 -14.17 9.45
N GLY A 63 -4.41 -13.45 8.47
CA GLY A 63 -3.52 -12.29 8.67
C GLY A 63 -2.09 -12.68 9.03
N VAL A 64 -1.68 -13.93 8.76
CA VAL A 64 -0.31 -14.38 9.03
C VAL A 64 0.55 -14.22 7.79
N TYR A 65 1.74 -13.63 7.94
CA TYR A 65 2.69 -13.48 6.84
C TYR A 65 3.04 -14.84 6.22
N VAL A 66 2.96 -14.88 4.90
CA VAL A 66 3.25 -16.07 4.10
C VAL A 66 4.75 -16.21 3.92
N GLU A 67 5.26 -17.44 3.97
CA GLU A 67 6.69 -17.71 3.73
C GLU A 67 7.15 -17.18 2.36
N PRO A 68 8.36 -16.62 2.23
CA PRO A 68 8.81 -15.93 1.02
C PRO A 68 8.64 -16.74 -0.28
N GLU A 69 8.97 -18.03 -0.26
CA GLU A 69 8.85 -18.89 -1.45
C GLU A 69 7.39 -19.15 -1.86
N ILE A 70 6.48 -19.17 -0.89
CA ILE A 70 5.05 -19.35 -1.14
C ILE A 70 4.48 -18.01 -1.63
N ALA A 71 4.82 -16.90 -0.98
CA ALA A 71 4.41 -15.57 -1.37
C ALA A 71 4.87 -15.23 -2.80
N GLN A 72 6.13 -15.48 -3.14
CA GLN A 72 6.65 -15.30 -4.50
C GLN A 72 5.91 -16.15 -5.54
N ARG A 73 5.55 -17.39 -5.20
CA ARG A 73 4.73 -18.25 -6.07
C ARG A 73 3.31 -17.73 -6.24
N MET A 74 2.73 -17.15 -5.19
CA MET A 74 1.41 -16.53 -5.24
C MET A 74 1.44 -15.27 -6.12
N VAL A 75 2.38 -14.36 -5.89
CA VAL A 75 2.58 -13.15 -6.70
C VAL A 75 2.96 -13.51 -8.14
N GLY A 76 3.71 -14.59 -8.36
CA GLY A 76 4.07 -15.09 -9.69
C GLY A 76 2.89 -15.52 -10.57
N LYS A 77 1.68 -15.66 -10.00
CA LYS A 77 0.43 -15.89 -10.78
C LYS A 77 -0.18 -14.59 -11.32
N MET A 78 0.32 -13.43 -10.91
CA MET A 78 -0.13 -12.14 -11.43
C MET A 78 0.35 -11.96 -12.87
N THR A 79 -0.48 -11.31 -13.67
CA THR A 79 -0.03 -10.80 -14.97
C THR A 79 0.97 -9.66 -14.77
N ILE A 80 1.79 -9.39 -15.79
CA ILE A 80 2.75 -8.27 -15.76
C ILE A 80 2.05 -6.93 -15.48
N GLY A 81 0.85 -6.73 -16.04
CA GLY A 81 0.07 -5.51 -15.81
C GLY A 81 -0.33 -5.35 -14.35
N GLN A 82 -0.82 -6.42 -13.72
CA GLN A 82 -1.17 -6.43 -12.30
C GLN A 82 0.05 -6.19 -11.42
N LEU A 83 1.16 -6.89 -11.70
CA LEU A 83 2.41 -6.74 -10.95
C LEU A 83 2.89 -5.28 -10.92
N LYS A 84 2.83 -4.59 -12.07
CA LYS A 84 3.19 -3.17 -12.16
C LYS A 84 2.27 -2.27 -11.35
N VAL A 85 0.96 -2.50 -11.43
CA VAL A 85 -0.04 -1.69 -10.71
C VAL A 85 0.13 -1.85 -9.20
N GLU A 86 0.20 -3.10 -8.72
CA GLU A 86 0.34 -3.37 -7.29
C GLU A 86 1.68 -2.88 -6.74
N SER A 87 2.76 -3.05 -7.48
CA SER A 87 4.06 -2.51 -7.06
C SER A 87 4.04 -0.99 -6.98
N ALA A 88 3.39 -0.30 -7.93
CA ALA A 88 3.29 1.15 -7.90
C ALA A 88 2.45 1.64 -6.71
N ASN A 89 1.33 0.98 -6.42
CA ASN A 89 0.47 1.28 -5.27
C ASN A 89 1.25 1.11 -3.95
N LEU A 90 1.96 -0.01 -3.80
CA LEU A 90 2.73 -0.32 -2.61
C LEU A 90 3.88 0.69 -2.41
N VAL A 91 4.65 0.99 -3.46
CA VAL A 91 5.73 2.00 -3.39
C VAL A 91 5.17 3.38 -3.04
N GLY A 92 4.02 3.76 -3.61
CA GLY A 92 3.35 5.02 -3.26
C GLY A 92 2.98 5.08 -1.78
N TYR A 93 2.33 4.03 -1.28
CA TYR A 93 1.96 3.92 0.14
C TYR A 93 3.18 4.04 1.07
N LEU A 94 4.26 3.33 0.75
CA LEU A 94 5.50 3.37 1.55
C LEU A 94 6.16 4.75 1.57
N ARG A 95 6.05 5.52 0.49
CA ARG A 95 6.57 6.89 0.42
C ARG A 95 5.72 7.87 1.23
N ASP A 96 4.41 7.70 1.19
CA ASP A 96 3.46 8.56 1.90
C ASP A 96 3.50 8.33 3.43
N ASP A 97 3.76 7.10 3.89
CA ASP A 97 3.96 6.79 5.31
C ASP A 97 5.37 7.20 5.81
N ALA A 98 6.38 7.15 4.92
CA ALA A 98 7.73 7.62 5.20
C ALA A 98 7.87 9.15 5.15
N ALA A 99 6.89 9.88 4.63
CA ALA A 99 6.86 11.32 4.72
C ALA A 99 6.74 11.69 6.20
N PRO A 100 7.71 12.43 6.79
CA PRO A 100 7.57 12.89 8.17
C PRO A 100 6.28 13.70 8.22
N LYS A 101 5.30 13.22 9.00
CA LYS A 101 4.07 13.97 9.25
C LYS A 101 4.52 15.36 9.70
N GLU A 102 4.26 16.37 8.88
CA GLU A 102 4.53 17.74 9.29
C GLU A 102 3.88 17.89 10.65
N THR A 103 4.71 18.11 11.67
CA THR A 103 4.24 18.51 13.00
C THR A 103 3.27 19.65 12.74
N GLU A 104 1.96 19.40 12.90
CA GLU A 104 0.98 20.45 13.00
C GLU A 104 1.50 21.35 14.11
N LYS A 105 2.10 22.47 13.71
CA LYS A 105 2.40 23.55 14.63
C LYS A 105 1.06 23.96 15.16
N ASP A 106 0.82 23.49 16.39
CA ASP A 106 -0.12 24.02 17.34
C ASP A 106 -0.30 25.50 17.04
N SER A 107 -1.46 25.81 16.46
CA SER A 107 -1.88 27.18 16.17
C SER A 107 -2.32 27.78 17.50
N GLY A 108 -1.38 27.87 18.44
CA GLY A 108 -1.46 28.61 19.67
C GLY A 108 -1.46 30.10 19.34
N SER A 109 -2.62 30.58 18.92
CA SER A 109 -2.95 32.00 18.84
C SER A 109 -2.77 32.63 20.22
N LEU A 110 -1.56 33.12 20.52
CA LEU A 110 -1.34 34.09 21.58
C LEU A 110 -1.52 35.47 20.96
N SER A 111 -2.73 36.00 21.12
CA SER A 111 -3.02 37.41 20.90
C SER A 111 -2.02 38.27 21.68
N PRO A 112 -1.43 39.32 21.08
CA PRO A 112 -0.65 40.27 21.85
C PRO A 112 -1.63 41.11 22.69
N THR A 113 -1.62 40.90 24.00
CA THR A 113 -2.01 41.94 24.94
C THR A 113 -0.84 42.90 25.09
N ASP A 114 -0.98 44.09 24.54
CA ASP A 114 -0.55 45.36 25.12
C ASP A 114 -1.32 46.51 24.44
#